data_AF-E9ILK4-F1
#
_entry.id   AF-E9ILK4-F1
#
_cell.length_a   1.000
_cell.length_b   1.000
_cell.length_c   1.000
_cell.angle_alpha   90.00
_cell.angle_beta   90.00
_cell.angle_gamma   90.00
#
_symmetry.space_group_name_H-M   'P 1'
#
loop_
_entity.id
_entity.type
_entity.pdbx_description
1 polymer ?
#
loop_
_entity_poly.entity_id
_entity_poly.type
_entity_poly.pdbx_seq_one_letter_code
_entity_poly.pdbx_strand_id
1 'polypeptide(L)'
;IWLLVLALILKLIMTIFTFGMKVPCGLFIPSLCLGAIMGRIVGIGMEQLAYNYPHIWMFSEECSMGVDCITPGLYAMVGAAAVLGGVTRMTVSLVVIMFELTGGVRYIVPLMAAAMASKWVGDALGKQGIYDAHIGLNGYPFLDSKDEFQHTTLAADVMQPKRNEALHVLTQDSMTVEDVENLLKETEHNGFPVIVSKESQYLVGFVLRRDLNLAIANAKRMIEDISRQSLVIFTNGNNIQSHSPPPLKLKKILDMAPITITDQTPMETVVDMFRKLGLRQTLVTHNGRLLGVITKKDVLRHVKQLDNEDPNSVLFN
;
A
#
# COMPACT_ATOMS: atom_id res chain seq x y z
N ILE A 1 -3.14 41.04 16.57
CA ILE A 1 -4.16 40.08 16.05
C ILE A 1 -4.45 40.32 14.56
N TRP A 2 -4.81 41.53 14.12
CA TRP A 2 -5.13 41.83 12.70
C TRP A 2 -4.09 41.33 11.68
N LEU A 3 -2.80 41.61 11.90
CA LEU A 3 -1.72 41.13 11.02
C LEU A 3 -1.65 39.59 10.93
N LEU A 4 -1.95 38.87 12.01
CA LEU A 4 -1.97 37.41 12.01
C LEU A 4 -3.16 36.87 11.23
N VAL A 5 -4.32 37.51 11.33
CA VAL A 5 -5.52 37.14 10.54
C VAL A 5 -5.26 37.37 9.05
N LEU A 6 -4.67 38.50 8.67
CA LEU A 6 -4.27 38.77 7.29
C LEU A 6 -3.26 37.72 6.79
N ALA A 7 -2.24 37.41 7.60
CA ALA A 7 -1.25 36.39 7.25
C ALA A 7 -1.87 34.99 7.09
N LEU A 8 -2.84 34.63 7.94
CA LEU A 8 -3.56 33.35 7.85
C LEU A 8 -4.30 33.22 6.51
N ILE A 9 -5.07 34.26 6.14
CA ILE A 9 -5.84 34.28 4.89
C ILE A 9 -4.90 34.20 3.68
N LEU A 10 -3.84 35.02 3.66
CA LEU A 10 -2.88 35.04 2.56
C LEU A 10 -2.17 33.68 2.42
N LYS A 11 -1.72 33.09 3.54
CA LYS A 11 -1.07 31.78 3.54
C LYS A 11 -2.00 30.66 3.10
N LEU A 12 -3.28 30.71 3.49
CA LEU A 12 -4.27 29.72 3.09
C LEU A 12 -4.43 29.72 1.56
N ILE A 13 -4.62 30.90 0.96
CA ILE A 13 -4.75 31.07 -0.49
C ILE A 13 -3.49 30.58 -1.20
N MET A 14 -2.31 31.03 -0.76
CA MET A 14 -1.04 30.59 -1.36
C MET A 14 -0.84 29.07 -1.28
N THR A 15 -1.19 28.45 -0.16
CA THR A 15 -1.02 26.99 0.04
C THR A 15 -1.88 26.21 -0.95
N ILE A 16 -3.14 26.63 -1.16
CA ILE A 16 -4.05 26.01 -2.15
C ILE A 16 -3.45 26.09 -3.56
N PHE A 17 -2.97 27.26 -3.97
CA PHE A 17 -2.34 27.42 -5.29
C PHE A 17 -1.08 26.59 -5.43
N THR A 18 -0.18 26.61 -4.44
CA THR A 18 1.08 25.85 -4.51
C THR A 18 0.87 24.34 -4.53
N PHE A 19 -0.17 23.83 -3.86
CA PHE A 19 -0.49 22.40 -3.86
C PHE A 19 -1.03 21.93 -5.21
N GLY A 20 -1.77 22.78 -5.94
CA GLY A 20 -2.29 22.46 -7.27
C GLY A 20 -1.26 22.51 -8.40
N MET A 21 -0.04 22.99 -8.13
CA MET A 21 1.02 23.08 -9.13
C MET A 21 1.75 21.75 -9.32
N LYS A 22 2.11 21.41 -10.57
CA LYS A 22 2.94 20.24 -10.91
C LYS A 22 4.43 20.48 -10.59
N VAL A 23 4.73 20.83 -9.35
CA VAL A 23 6.08 21.07 -8.84
C VAL A 23 6.31 20.17 -7.63
N PRO A 24 7.49 19.52 -7.49
CA PRO A 24 7.79 18.75 -6.28
C PRO A 24 7.81 19.68 -5.07
N CYS A 25 6.77 19.60 -4.22
CA CYS A 25 6.60 20.42 -3.03
C CYS A 25 6.04 19.58 -1.87
N GLY A 26 6.27 20.01 -0.64
CA GLY A 26 5.75 19.37 0.57
C GLY A 26 4.63 20.19 1.21
N LEU A 27 3.58 19.50 1.69
CA LEU A 27 2.43 20.14 2.34
C LEU A 27 2.58 20.27 3.87
N PHE A 28 3.61 19.63 4.44
CA PHE A 28 3.84 19.55 5.89
C PHE A 28 4.13 20.92 6.53
N ILE A 29 5.13 21.64 6.02
CA ILE A 29 5.55 22.95 6.58
C ILE A 29 4.45 24.01 6.41
N PRO A 30 3.81 24.18 5.23
CA PRO A 30 2.72 25.13 5.07
C PRO A 30 1.57 24.90 6.07
N SER A 31 1.19 23.64 6.30
CA SER A 31 0.12 23.26 7.22
C SER A 31 0.47 23.55 8.68
N LEU A 32 1.72 23.27 9.08
CA LEU A 32 2.24 23.66 10.40
C LEU A 32 2.20 25.16 10.61
N CYS A 33 2.63 25.96 9.62
CA CYS A 33 2.58 27.41 9.70
C CYS A 33 1.15 27.94 9.84
N LEU A 34 0.19 27.40 9.07
CA LEU A 34 -1.22 27.77 9.17
C LEU A 34 -1.78 27.48 10.57
N GLY A 35 -1.52 26.29 11.09
CA GLY A 35 -1.94 25.92 12.44
C GLY A 35 -1.23 26.74 13.53
N ALA A 36 0.04 27.08 13.35
CA ALA A 36 0.78 27.93 14.29
C ALA A 36 0.20 29.35 14.35
N ILE A 37 -0.14 29.94 13.20
CA ILE A 37 -0.78 31.26 13.15
C ILE A 37 -2.14 31.20 13.85
N MET A 38 -2.96 30.19 13.55
CA MET A 38 -4.27 30.02 14.17
C MET A 38 -4.15 29.81 15.69
N GLY A 39 -3.26 28.94 16.13
CA GLY A 39 -2.98 28.70 17.54
C GLY A 39 -2.46 29.94 18.26
N ARG A 40 -1.59 30.73 17.61
CA ARG A 40 -1.11 32.01 18.15
C ARG A 40 -2.24 33.03 18.32
N ILE A 41 -3.18 33.10 17.37
CA ILE A 41 -4.37 33.97 17.48
C ILE A 41 -5.21 33.57 18.69
N VAL A 42 -5.46 32.27 18.88
CA VAL A 42 -6.19 31.75 20.05
C VAL A 42 -5.43 32.02 21.35
N GLY A 43 -4.11 31.82 21.37
CA GLY A 43 -3.27 32.07 22.55
C GLY A 43 -3.27 33.52 23.00
N ILE A 44 -3.13 34.47 22.07
CA ILE A 44 -3.21 35.92 22.37
C ILE A 44 -4.63 36.29 22.81
N GLY A 45 -5.66 35.68 22.21
CA GLY A 45 -7.05 35.88 22.63
C GLY A 45 -7.29 35.41 24.06
N MET A 46 -6.72 34.26 24.44
CA MET A 46 -6.81 33.71 25.79
C MET A 46 -6.05 34.58 26.81
N GLU A 47 -4.87 35.08 26.44
CA GLU A 47 -4.09 36.03 27.24
C GLU A 47 -4.87 37.33 27.51
N GLN A 48 -5.47 37.92 26.48
CA GLN A 48 -6.31 39.11 26.62
C GLN A 48 -7.58 38.85 27.45
N LEU A 49 -8.18 37.67 27.30
CA LEU A 49 -9.35 37.28 28.08
C LEU A 49 -9.01 37.15 29.58
N ALA A 50 -7.89 36.51 29.89
CA ALA A 50 -7.41 36.36 31.26
C ALA A 50 -7.05 37.70 31.90
N TYR A 51 -6.46 38.63 31.14
CA TYR A 51 -6.17 39.99 31.62
C TYR A 51 -7.44 40.79 31.95
N ASN A 52 -8.46 40.71 31.08
CA ASN A 52 -9.70 41.47 31.25
C ASN A 52 -10.63 40.88 32.31
N TYR A 53 -10.58 39.57 32.55
CA TYR A 53 -11.46 38.87 33.50
C TYR A 53 -10.67 37.95 34.47
N PRO A 54 -9.85 38.52 35.36
CA PRO A 54 -9.00 37.74 36.27
C PRO A 54 -9.79 36.98 37.36
N HIS A 55 -11.06 37.34 37.60
CA HIS A 55 -11.90 36.74 38.65
C HIS A 55 -12.73 35.52 38.21
N ILE A 56 -12.59 35.06 36.96
CA ILE A 56 -13.26 33.83 36.52
C ILE A 56 -12.58 32.63 37.20
N TRP A 57 -13.38 31.65 37.65
CA TRP A 57 -12.93 30.44 38.35
C TRP A 57 -11.78 29.68 37.66
N MET A 58 -11.71 29.77 36.32
CA MET A 58 -10.69 29.13 35.48
C MET A 58 -9.32 29.84 35.51
N PHE A 59 -9.27 31.11 35.91
CA PHE A 59 -8.04 31.92 35.94
C PHE A 59 -7.63 32.32 37.37
N SER A 60 -8.52 32.17 38.34
CA SER A 60 -8.33 32.67 39.70
C SER A 60 -7.29 31.90 40.54
N GLU A 61 -7.04 30.62 40.24
CA GLU A 61 -6.13 29.79 41.04
C GLU A 61 -4.69 29.73 40.51
N GLU A 62 -4.48 29.77 39.18
CA GLU A 62 -3.14 29.58 38.60
C GLU A 62 -2.47 30.88 38.09
N CYS A 63 -3.24 31.93 37.77
CA CYS A 63 -2.67 33.21 37.31
C CYS A 63 -2.49 34.19 38.48
N SER A 64 -1.72 33.82 39.50
CA SER A 64 -1.33 34.76 40.57
C SER A 64 -0.28 35.75 40.05
N MET A 65 -0.53 37.05 40.28
CA MET A 65 0.25 38.22 39.86
C MET A 65 1.77 37.99 39.76
N GLY A 66 2.32 37.98 38.53
CA GLY A 66 3.76 38.20 38.28
C GLY A 66 4.50 37.14 37.46
N VAL A 67 3.87 36.05 37.04
CA VAL A 67 4.48 35.05 36.12
C VAL A 67 3.62 34.94 34.87
N ASP A 68 4.25 34.78 33.69
CA ASP A 68 3.57 34.59 32.39
C ASP A 68 2.71 33.31 32.41
N CYS A 69 1.49 33.42 32.93
CA CYS A 69 0.55 32.32 33.13
C CYS A 69 0.13 31.67 31.79
N ILE A 70 0.01 32.49 30.74
CA ILE A 70 -0.37 32.05 29.40
C ILE A 70 0.77 32.37 28.45
N THR A 71 1.33 31.34 27.82
CA THR A 71 2.36 31.50 26.78
C THR A 71 1.73 31.26 25.39
N PRO A 72 1.53 32.30 24.57
CA PRO A 72 0.95 32.15 23.23
C PRO A 72 1.75 31.22 22.31
N GLY A 73 3.04 31.00 22.62
CA GLY A 73 3.90 30.04 21.94
C GLY A 73 3.40 28.60 22.07
N LEU A 74 2.91 28.20 23.25
CA LEU A 74 2.39 26.85 23.47
C LEU A 74 1.13 26.60 22.64
N TYR A 75 0.22 27.57 22.62
CA TYR A 75 -0.99 27.51 21.80
C TYR A 75 -0.67 27.44 20.30
N ALA A 76 0.35 28.17 19.84
CA ALA A 76 0.82 28.07 18.47
C ALA A 76 1.32 26.64 18.14
N MET A 77 2.08 26.01 19.03
CA MET A 77 2.54 24.62 18.83
C MET A 77 1.39 23.61 18.79
N VAL A 78 0.42 23.75 19.71
CA VAL A 78 -0.78 22.90 19.75
C VAL A 78 -1.64 23.09 18.49
N GLY A 79 -1.84 24.33 18.05
CA GLY A 79 -2.56 24.64 16.81
C GLY A 79 -1.87 24.10 15.56
N ALA A 80 -0.54 24.16 15.50
CA ALA A 80 0.26 23.59 14.42
C ALA A 80 0.05 22.07 14.31
N ALA A 81 0.14 21.36 15.44
CA ALA A 81 -0.10 19.92 15.50
C ALA A 81 -1.56 19.55 15.17
N ALA A 82 -2.54 20.34 15.62
CA ALA A 82 -3.95 20.12 15.32
C ALA A 82 -4.21 20.21 13.81
N VAL A 83 -3.81 21.31 13.14
CA VAL A 83 -4.05 21.49 11.71
C VAL A 83 -3.33 20.42 10.88
N LEU A 84 -2.06 20.14 11.19
CA LEU A 84 -1.31 19.12 10.46
C LEU A 84 -1.90 17.71 10.66
N GLY A 85 -2.34 17.39 11.89
CA GLY A 85 -3.01 16.14 12.20
C GLY A 85 -4.36 16.00 11.49
N GLY A 86 -5.13 17.09 11.38
CA GLY A 86 -6.39 17.10 10.63
C GLY A 86 -6.21 16.93 9.11
N VAL A 87 -5.16 17.53 8.53
CA VAL A 87 -4.90 17.46 7.07
C VAL A 87 -4.30 16.12 6.66
N THR A 88 -3.31 15.63 7.43
CA THR A 88 -2.57 14.39 7.09
C THR A 88 -3.18 13.13 7.70
N ARG A 89 -4.03 13.26 8.72
CA ARG A 89 -4.55 12.16 9.56
C ARG A 89 -3.45 11.32 10.24
N MET A 90 -2.24 11.85 10.35
CA MET A 90 -1.14 11.25 11.11
C MET A 90 -1.23 11.69 12.58
N THR A 91 -1.37 10.74 13.52
CA THR A 91 -1.53 11.05 14.95
C THR A 91 -0.24 10.85 15.73
N VAL A 92 0.17 9.60 15.95
CA VAL A 92 1.27 9.26 16.86
C VAL A 92 2.60 9.83 16.37
N SER A 93 2.95 9.59 15.10
CA SER A 93 4.21 10.07 14.52
C SER A 93 4.33 11.59 14.54
N LEU A 94 3.22 12.30 14.32
CA LEU A 94 3.19 13.76 14.36
C LEU A 94 3.50 14.29 15.77
N VAL A 95 2.86 13.73 16.79
CA VAL A 95 3.09 14.13 18.19
C VAL A 95 4.55 13.89 18.58
N VAL A 96 5.14 12.76 18.19
CA VAL A 96 6.54 12.45 18.45
C VAL A 96 7.46 13.46 17.75
N ILE A 97 7.25 13.75 16.46
CA ILE A 97 8.06 14.74 15.73
C ILE A 97 8.00 16.11 16.42
N MET A 98 6.80 16.56 16.82
CA MET A 98 6.63 17.86 17.46
C MET A 98 7.24 17.90 18.86
N PHE A 99 7.17 16.79 19.61
CA PHE A 99 7.87 16.63 20.88
C PHE A 99 9.40 16.72 20.72
N GLU A 100 9.97 15.97 19.78
CA GLU A 100 11.41 15.98 19.52
C GLU A 100 11.91 17.37 19.09
N LEU A 101 11.14 18.08 18.26
CA LEU A 101 11.46 19.45 17.83
C LEU A 101 11.40 20.48 18.97
N THR A 102 10.57 20.25 19.97
CA THR A 102 10.37 21.19 21.09
C THR A 102 11.22 20.87 22.31
N GLY A 103 11.76 19.65 22.40
CA GLY A 103 12.68 19.23 23.46
C GLY A 103 12.06 19.12 24.86
N GLY A 104 10.72 19.08 24.96
CA GLY A 104 10.01 19.10 26.24
C GLY A 104 8.86 18.10 26.34
N VAL A 105 8.96 17.14 27.26
CA VAL A 105 7.95 16.07 27.46
C VAL A 105 6.64 16.60 28.07
N ARG A 106 6.71 17.73 28.81
CA ARG A 106 5.59 18.25 29.60
C ARG A 106 4.33 18.56 28.80
N TYR A 107 4.48 18.88 27.51
CA TYR A 107 3.37 19.32 26.65
C TYR A 107 2.81 18.24 25.71
N ILE A 108 3.25 16.98 25.86
CA ILE A 108 2.84 15.90 24.96
C ILE A 108 1.34 15.58 25.05
N VAL A 109 0.77 15.62 26.26
CA VAL A 109 -0.64 15.24 26.48
C VAL A 109 -1.59 16.24 25.81
N PRO A 110 -1.46 17.58 25.99
CA PRO A 110 -2.28 18.55 25.26
C PRO A 110 -2.13 18.47 23.74
N LEU A 111 -0.91 18.24 23.24
CA LEU A 111 -0.69 18.07 21.80
C LEU A 111 -1.40 16.84 21.24
N MET A 112 -1.32 15.71 21.94
CA MET A 112 -1.99 14.47 21.54
C MET A 112 -3.51 14.64 21.57
N ALA A 113 -4.06 15.27 22.61
CA ALA A 113 -5.49 15.54 22.71
C ALA A 113 -5.99 16.42 21.55
N ALA A 114 -5.27 17.49 21.22
CA ALA A 114 -5.62 18.39 20.11
C ALA A 114 -5.52 17.70 18.74
N ALA A 115 -4.46 16.91 18.51
CA ALA A 115 -4.28 16.16 17.27
C ALA A 115 -5.35 15.08 17.09
N MET A 116 -5.72 14.36 18.17
CA MET A 116 -6.80 13.36 18.11
C MET A 116 -8.17 14.00 17.90
N ALA A 117 -8.47 15.10 18.60
CA ALA A 117 -9.71 15.84 18.38
C ALA A 117 -9.82 16.33 16.93
N SER A 118 -8.72 16.88 16.37
CA SER A 118 -8.70 17.30 14.97
C SER A 118 -8.86 16.14 14.00
N LYS A 119 -8.24 14.99 14.28
CA LYS A 119 -8.45 13.77 13.48
C LYS A 119 -9.91 13.34 13.50
N TRP A 120 -10.55 13.23 14.66
CA TRP A 120 -11.95 12.80 14.76
C TRP A 120 -12.91 13.74 14.06
N VAL A 121 -12.73 15.05 14.22
CA VAL A 121 -13.50 16.06 13.48
C VAL A 121 -13.27 15.91 11.98
N GLY A 122 -12.03 15.67 11.59
CA GLY A 122 -11.69 15.35 10.21
C GLY A 122 -12.41 14.10 9.70
N ASP A 123 -12.37 13.00 10.45
CA ASP A 123 -12.94 11.69 10.07
C ASP A 123 -14.47 11.79 9.94
N ALA A 124 -15.10 12.62 10.77
CA ALA A 124 -16.52 12.93 10.69
C ALA A 124 -16.90 13.76 9.46
N LEU A 125 -16.06 14.71 9.05
CA LEU A 125 -16.31 15.57 7.88
C LEU A 125 -15.92 14.90 6.55
N GLY A 126 -14.96 13.97 6.58
CA GLY A 126 -14.46 13.29 5.39
C GLY A 126 -13.62 12.07 5.72
N LYS A 127 -13.77 11.02 4.92
CA LYS A 127 -13.20 9.69 5.18
C LYS A 127 -11.69 9.58 5.00
N GLN A 128 -11.06 10.50 4.25
CA GLN A 128 -9.65 10.35 3.81
C GLN A 128 -8.81 11.58 4.13
N GLY A 129 -7.53 11.36 4.44
CA GLY A 129 -6.52 12.42 4.50
C GLY A 129 -6.11 12.91 3.11
N ILE A 130 -5.38 14.01 3.04
CA ILE A 130 -4.95 14.58 1.75
C ILE A 130 -4.10 13.63 0.90
N TYR A 131 -3.26 12.82 1.54
CA TYR A 131 -2.39 11.86 0.86
C TYR A 131 -3.20 10.70 0.28
N ASP A 132 -4.13 10.14 1.06
CA ASP A 132 -4.99 9.05 0.62
C ASP A 132 -5.91 9.51 -0.52
N ALA A 133 -6.47 10.72 -0.42
CA ALA A 133 -7.27 11.32 -1.49
C ALA A 133 -6.46 11.50 -2.79
N HIS A 134 -5.20 11.93 -2.69
CA HIS A 134 -4.33 12.09 -3.86
C HIS A 134 -3.95 10.74 -4.49
N ILE A 135 -3.77 9.69 -3.69
CA ILE A 135 -3.57 8.32 -4.18
C ILE A 135 -4.79 7.86 -4.98
N GLY A 136 -6.00 8.08 -4.45
CA GLY A 136 -7.26 7.74 -5.12
C GLY A 136 -7.45 8.50 -6.44
N LEU A 137 -7.20 9.82 -6.44
CA LEU A 137 -7.33 10.67 -7.63
C LEU A 137 -6.35 10.29 -8.76
N ASN A 138 -5.16 9.79 -8.42
CA ASN A 138 -4.20 9.30 -9.42
C ASN A 138 -4.46 7.84 -9.84
N GLY A 139 -5.43 7.16 -9.23
CA GLY A 139 -5.75 5.78 -9.56
C GLY A 139 -4.63 4.78 -9.23
N TYR A 140 -3.76 5.09 -8.26
CA TYR A 140 -2.67 4.18 -7.93
C TYR A 140 -3.18 2.89 -7.25
N PRO A 141 -2.57 1.72 -7.53
CA PRO A 141 -2.95 0.43 -6.96
C PRO A 141 -2.52 0.31 -5.49
N PHE A 142 -3.27 0.96 -4.59
CA PHE A 142 -3.03 0.96 -3.15
C PHE A 142 -4.09 0.13 -2.41
N LEU A 143 -3.64 -0.71 -1.49
CA LEU A 143 -4.50 -1.54 -0.64
C LEU A 143 -4.32 -1.03 0.78
N ASP A 144 -5.27 -0.24 1.27
CA ASP A 144 -5.19 0.33 2.62
C ASP A 144 -5.25 -0.80 3.65
N SER A 145 -4.41 -0.75 4.68
CA SER A 145 -4.41 -1.70 5.79
C SER A 145 -5.45 -1.37 6.86
N LYS A 146 -6.03 -0.17 6.82
CA LYS A 146 -7.06 0.28 7.78
C LYS A 146 -8.46 -0.23 7.45
N ASP A 147 -8.72 -0.58 6.19
CA ASP A 147 -10.05 -0.96 5.73
C ASP A 147 -10.33 -2.44 6.04
N GLU A 148 -11.35 -2.70 6.85
CA GLU A 148 -11.84 -4.06 7.09
C GLU A 148 -12.62 -4.55 5.87
N PHE A 149 -12.28 -5.75 5.39
CA PHE A 149 -12.98 -6.36 4.27
C PHE A 149 -14.24 -7.05 4.79
N GLN A 150 -15.39 -6.38 4.69
CA GLN A 150 -16.67 -6.86 5.25
C GLN A 150 -17.44 -7.84 4.34
N HIS A 151 -16.89 -8.18 3.17
CA HIS A 151 -17.61 -8.96 2.16
C HIS A 151 -17.35 -10.47 2.27
N THR A 152 -18.39 -11.28 2.06
CA THR A 152 -18.35 -12.74 2.21
C THR A 152 -17.90 -13.49 0.96
N THR A 153 -17.16 -12.84 0.04
CA THR A 153 -16.70 -13.46 -1.20
C THR A 153 -15.55 -14.44 -0.95
N LEU A 154 -15.38 -15.44 -1.82
CA LEU A 154 -14.35 -16.46 -1.71
C LEU A 154 -13.22 -16.25 -2.71
N ALA A 155 -12.06 -16.87 -2.45
CA ALA A 155 -10.93 -16.88 -3.37
C ALA A 155 -11.30 -17.39 -4.77
N ALA A 156 -12.21 -18.37 -4.86
CA ALA A 156 -12.72 -18.91 -6.11
C ALA A 156 -13.42 -17.87 -7.00
N ASP A 157 -13.99 -16.81 -6.42
CA ASP A 157 -14.73 -15.78 -7.16
C ASP A 157 -13.80 -14.76 -7.84
N VAL A 158 -12.57 -14.63 -7.31
CA VAL A 158 -11.60 -13.59 -7.71
C VAL A 158 -10.46 -14.15 -8.56
N MET A 159 -10.13 -15.43 -8.39
CA MET A 159 -9.01 -16.07 -9.09
C MET A 159 -9.11 -16.00 -10.61
N GLN A 160 -7.94 -15.93 -11.25
CA GLN A 160 -7.78 -16.00 -12.70
C GLN A 160 -7.13 -17.33 -13.11
N PRO A 161 -7.52 -17.94 -14.22
CA PRO A 161 -8.59 -17.53 -15.13
C PRO A 161 -9.98 -17.71 -14.52
N LYS A 162 -10.96 -16.96 -15.03
CA LYS A 162 -12.37 -17.28 -14.79
C LYS A 162 -12.71 -18.61 -15.49
N ARG A 163 -13.81 -19.27 -15.08
CA ARG A 163 -14.23 -20.63 -15.50
C ARG A 163 -14.19 -20.96 -17.01
N ASN A 164 -14.07 -19.96 -17.89
CA ASN A 164 -14.06 -20.12 -19.35
C ASN A 164 -12.70 -19.86 -20.02
N GLU A 165 -11.66 -19.49 -19.27
CA GLU A 165 -10.33 -19.24 -19.80
C GLU A 165 -9.35 -20.30 -19.29
N ALA A 166 -8.37 -20.67 -20.12
CA ALA A 166 -7.35 -21.64 -19.75
C ALA A 166 -6.17 -20.94 -19.05
N LEU A 167 -5.72 -21.49 -17.93
CA LEU A 167 -4.55 -20.98 -17.24
C LEU A 167 -3.29 -21.37 -18.02
N HIS A 168 -2.44 -20.39 -18.31
CA HIS A 168 -1.13 -20.64 -18.87
C HIS A 168 -0.21 -21.24 -17.81
N VAL A 169 0.14 -22.51 -18.01
CA VAL A 169 0.93 -23.33 -17.07
C VAL A 169 2.11 -23.97 -17.77
N LEU A 170 3.16 -24.26 -17.01
CA LEU A 170 4.30 -25.06 -17.47
C LEU A 170 4.17 -26.49 -16.92
N THR A 171 4.53 -27.49 -17.71
CA THR A 171 4.62 -28.87 -17.21
C THR A 171 6.02 -29.16 -16.71
N GLN A 172 6.15 -30.06 -15.73
CA GLN A 172 7.45 -30.40 -15.15
C GLN A 172 8.47 -31.02 -16.13
N ASP A 173 7.99 -31.75 -17.15
CA ASP A 173 8.85 -32.56 -18.04
C ASP A 173 8.29 -32.79 -19.46
N SER A 174 7.16 -32.20 -19.86
CA SER A 174 6.54 -32.50 -21.18
C SER A 174 6.69 -31.41 -22.25
N MET A 175 7.20 -30.22 -21.88
CA MET A 175 7.30 -29.07 -22.79
C MET A 175 8.71 -28.93 -23.37
N THR A 176 8.79 -28.53 -24.64
CA THR A 176 10.06 -28.20 -25.30
C THR A 176 10.46 -26.75 -25.05
N VAL A 177 11.73 -26.42 -25.32
CA VAL A 177 12.22 -25.03 -25.27
C VAL A 177 11.39 -24.13 -26.19
N GLU A 178 11.02 -24.62 -27.38
CA GLU A 178 10.17 -23.89 -28.32
C GLU A 178 8.80 -23.55 -27.72
N ASP A 179 8.15 -24.53 -27.08
CA ASP A 179 6.85 -24.30 -26.44
C ASP A 179 6.93 -23.24 -25.36
N VAL A 180 7.99 -23.26 -24.55
CA VAL A 180 8.22 -22.25 -23.51
C VAL A 180 8.51 -20.88 -24.13
N GLU A 181 9.31 -20.79 -25.19
CA GLU A 181 9.57 -19.53 -25.90
C GLU A 181 8.32 -18.97 -26.57
N ASN A 182 7.45 -19.82 -27.11
CA ASN A 182 6.17 -19.41 -27.69
C ASN A 182 5.22 -18.91 -26.60
N LEU A 183 5.12 -19.63 -25.47
CA LEU A 183 4.33 -19.19 -24.32
C LEU A 183 4.79 -17.82 -23.80
N LEU A 184 6.12 -17.59 -23.76
CA LEU A 184 6.69 -16.31 -23.37
C LEU A 184 6.39 -15.20 -24.39
N LYS A 185 6.26 -15.50 -25.68
CA LYS A 185 5.90 -14.50 -26.70
C LYS A 185 4.41 -14.19 -26.71
N GLU A 186 3.56 -15.18 -26.50
CA GLU A 186 2.09 -15.06 -26.55
C GLU A 186 1.52 -14.35 -25.33
N THR A 187 2.18 -14.50 -24.17
CA THR A 187 1.67 -13.97 -22.90
C THR A 187 2.53 -12.84 -22.37
N GLU A 188 1.95 -11.95 -21.56
CA GLU A 188 2.67 -10.88 -20.84
C GLU A 188 2.82 -11.17 -19.33
N HIS A 189 2.50 -12.38 -18.89
CA HIS A 189 2.54 -12.75 -17.47
C HIS A 189 3.97 -12.77 -16.92
N ASN A 190 4.16 -12.27 -15.69
CA ASN A 190 5.48 -12.20 -15.05
C ASN A 190 5.96 -13.50 -14.41
N GLY A 191 5.14 -14.55 -14.42
CA GLY A 191 5.52 -15.87 -13.96
C GLY A 191 4.43 -16.89 -14.23
N PHE A 192 4.80 -18.16 -14.11
CA PHE A 192 4.00 -19.29 -14.50
C PHE A 192 4.07 -20.38 -13.42
N PRO A 193 2.93 -20.96 -13.03
CA PRO A 193 2.93 -22.14 -12.18
C PRO A 193 3.37 -23.37 -12.98
N VAL A 194 4.09 -24.27 -12.30
CA VAL A 194 4.57 -25.54 -12.85
C VAL A 194 3.71 -26.66 -12.28
N ILE A 195 3.14 -27.48 -13.15
CA ILE A 195 2.29 -28.62 -12.81
C ILE A 195 2.92 -29.95 -13.26
N VAL A 196 2.48 -31.05 -12.66
CA VAL A 196 2.93 -32.41 -13.01
C VAL A 196 2.57 -32.74 -14.45
N SER A 197 1.29 -32.65 -14.81
CA SER A 197 0.80 -32.88 -16.18
C SER A 197 -0.49 -32.10 -16.41
N LYS A 198 -0.84 -31.85 -17.68
CA LYS A 198 -2.09 -31.15 -18.05
C LYS A 198 -3.35 -31.91 -17.59
N GLU A 199 -3.26 -33.23 -17.45
CA GLU A 199 -4.37 -34.09 -17.02
C GLU A 199 -4.56 -34.06 -15.50
N SER A 200 -3.45 -34.13 -14.75
CA SER A 200 -3.50 -34.23 -13.28
C SER A 200 -3.59 -32.87 -12.60
N GLN A 201 -3.01 -31.83 -13.22
CA GLN A 201 -2.95 -30.44 -12.75
C GLN A 201 -2.40 -30.28 -11.32
N TYR A 202 -1.67 -31.26 -10.79
CA TYR A 202 -1.03 -31.13 -9.48
C TYR A 202 0.07 -30.08 -9.53
N LEU A 203 0.03 -29.14 -8.58
CA LEU A 203 1.00 -28.07 -8.48
C LEU A 203 2.36 -28.61 -7.98
N VAL A 204 3.43 -28.29 -8.70
CA VAL A 204 4.82 -28.62 -8.34
C VAL A 204 5.54 -27.38 -7.80
N GLY A 205 5.33 -26.22 -8.41
CA GLY A 205 6.00 -25.00 -8.00
C GLY A 205 5.64 -23.80 -8.87
N PHE A 206 6.45 -22.74 -8.79
CA PHE A 206 6.25 -21.50 -9.52
C PHE A 206 7.57 -20.98 -10.09
N VAL A 207 7.55 -20.39 -11.29
CA VAL A 207 8.74 -19.84 -11.94
C VAL A 207 8.46 -18.44 -12.48
N LEU A 208 9.39 -17.52 -12.27
CA LEU A 208 9.29 -16.16 -12.83
C LEU A 208 9.74 -16.12 -14.29
N ARG A 209 9.07 -15.27 -15.09
CA ARG A 209 9.39 -15.02 -16.50
C ARG A 209 10.83 -14.57 -16.71
N ARG A 210 11.31 -13.67 -15.86
CA ARG A 210 12.69 -13.16 -15.93
C ARG A 210 13.73 -14.29 -15.79
N ASP A 211 13.45 -15.26 -14.92
CA ASP A 211 14.38 -16.33 -14.59
C ASP A 211 14.36 -17.39 -15.71
N LEU A 212 13.19 -17.63 -16.32
CA LEU A 212 13.07 -18.43 -17.55
C LEU A 212 13.87 -17.82 -18.71
N ASN A 213 13.67 -16.53 -19.00
CA ASN A 213 14.38 -15.84 -20.07
C ASN A 213 15.90 -15.90 -19.87
N LEU A 214 16.36 -15.62 -18.65
CA LEU A 214 17.79 -15.67 -18.31
C LEU A 214 18.34 -17.10 -18.44
N ALA A 215 17.61 -18.11 -17.94
CA ALA A 215 18.05 -19.49 -17.99
C ALA A 215 18.12 -20.03 -19.42
N ILE A 216 17.13 -19.74 -20.26
CA ILE A 216 17.12 -20.15 -21.68
C ILE A 216 18.24 -19.43 -22.44
N ALA A 217 18.43 -18.13 -22.22
CA ALA A 217 19.50 -17.37 -22.88
C ALA A 217 20.89 -17.87 -22.49
N ASN A 218 21.11 -18.19 -21.21
CA ASN A 218 22.38 -18.75 -20.74
C ASN A 218 22.61 -20.17 -21.28
N ALA A 219 21.56 -21.00 -21.32
CA ALA A 219 21.63 -22.35 -21.86
C ALA A 219 22.05 -22.37 -23.33
N LYS A 220 21.46 -21.49 -24.16
CA LYS A 220 21.83 -21.34 -25.58
C LYS A 220 23.27 -20.85 -25.80
N ARG A 221 23.88 -20.18 -24.81
CA ARG A 221 25.27 -19.70 -24.88
C ARG A 221 26.28 -20.73 -24.37
N MET A 222 25.92 -21.50 -23.36
CA MET A 222 26.84 -22.41 -22.67
C MET A 222 26.84 -23.84 -23.23
N ILE A 223 25.75 -24.27 -23.88
CA ILE A 223 25.57 -25.65 -24.32
C ILE A 223 25.32 -25.64 -25.83
N GLU A 224 26.30 -26.12 -26.60
CA GLU A 224 26.27 -26.11 -28.08
C GLU A 224 25.14 -26.99 -28.66
N ASP A 225 24.71 -28.03 -27.94
CA ASP A 225 23.73 -29.02 -28.40
C ASP A 225 22.26 -28.72 -27.99
N ILE A 226 21.96 -27.60 -27.33
CA ILE A 226 20.56 -27.26 -27.00
C ILE A 226 19.85 -26.75 -28.24
N SER A 227 18.93 -27.57 -28.75
CA SER A 227 18.05 -27.18 -29.85
C SER A 227 16.70 -26.71 -29.32
N ARG A 228 15.87 -26.15 -30.21
CA ARG A 228 14.48 -25.74 -29.90
C ARG A 228 13.62 -26.92 -29.42
N GLN A 229 13.96 -28.14 -29.83
CA GLN A 229 13.25 -29.37 -29.48
C GLN A 229 13.73 -30.00 -28.16
N SER A 230 14.75 -29.41 -27.51
CA SER A 230 15.19 -29.86 -26.19
C SER A 230 14.05 -29.78 -25.18
N LEU A 231 13.88 -30.85 -24.40
CA LEU A 231 12.87 -30.94 -23.36
C LEU A 231 13.27 -30.09 -22.15
N VAL A 232 12.32 -29.34 -21.60
CA VAL A 232 12.52 -28.55 -20.38
C VAL A 232 12.09 -29.37 -19.17
N ILE A 233 13.01 -29.55 -18.22
CA ILE A 233 12.79 -30.38 -17.04
C ILE A 233 12.99 -29.57 -15.77
N PHE A 234 11.95 -29.50 -14.93
CA PHE A 234 11.96 -28.78 -13.64
C PHE A 234 12.23 -29.69 -12.43
N THR A 235 12.09 -31.01 -12.58
CA THR A 235 12.27 -31.98 -11.48
C THR A 235 13.42 -32.96 -11.75
N ASN A 236 13.90 -33.65 -10.72
CA ASN A 236 14.91 -34.71 -10.89
C ASN A 236 14.21 -36.04 -11.24
N GLY A 237 13.44 -36.08 -12.33
CA GLY A 237 12.88 -37.32 -12.84
C GLY A 237 13.98 -38.25 -13.36
N ASN A 238 13.93 -39.53 -13.01
CA ASN A 238 14.92 -40.56 -13.39
C ASN A 238 14.82 -41.02 -14.86
N ASN A 239 13.96 -40.42 -15.68
CA ASN A 239 13.90 -40.72 -17.13
C ASN A 239 15.02 -40.01 -17.87
N ILE A 240 16.25 -40.41 -17.58
CA ILE A 240 17.42 -40.15 -18.42
C ILE A 240 17.48 -41.28 -19.47
N GLN A 241 16.40 -41.46 -20.23
CA GLN A 241 16.61 -41.98 -21.58
C GLN A 241 17.31 -40.85 -22.34
N SER A 242 18.32 -41.22 -23.12
CA SER A 242 19.14 -40.31 -23.91
C SER A 242 18.27 -39.55 -24.91
N HIS A 243 17.59 -38.51 -24.44
CA HIS A 243 16.93 -37.55 -25.32
C HIS A 243 18.05 -36.84 -26.08
N SER A 244 18.21 -37.22 -27.35
CA SER A 244 18.87 -36.40 -28.35
C SER A 244 17.76 -35.54 -28.98
N PRO A 245 17.71 -34.22 -28.75
CA PRO A 245 18.72 -33.32 -28.13
C PRO A 245 18.68 -33.27 -26.58
N PRO A 246 19.79 -32.91 -25.92
CA PRO A 246 19.91 -32.92 -24.47
C PRO A 246 18.86 -32.04 -23.77
N PRO A 247 18.29 -32.49 -22.64
CA PRO A 247 17.24 -31.75 -21.94
C PRO A 247 17.81 -30.56 -21.15
N LEU A 248 17.05 -29.47 -21.13
CA LEU A 248 17.34 -28.27 -20.35
C LEU A 248 16.77 -28.39 -18.93
N LYS A 249 17.66 -28.55 -17.95
CA LYS A 249 17.28 -28.68 -16.53
C LYS A 249 17.13 -27.31 -15.86
N LEU A 250 15.90 -26.94 -15.52
CA LEU A 250 15.53 -25.65 -14.92
C LEU A 250 15.11 -25.73 -13.45
N LYS A 251 15.41 -26.83 -12.76
CA LYS A 251 15.08 -27.01 -11.33
C LYS A 251 15.57 -25.85 -10.43
N LYS A 252 16.72 -25.25 -10.74
CA LYS A 252 17.33 -24.20 -9.90
C LYS A 252 16.53 -22.90 -9.85
N ILE A 253 15.69 -22.65 -10.85
CA ILE A 253 14.85 -21.44 -10.92
C ILE A 253 13.40 -21.70 -10.45
N LEU A 254 13.09 -22.94 -10.06
CA LEU A 254 11.79 -23.33 -9.56
C LEU A 254 11.66 -22.99 -8.08
N ASP A 255 10.67 -22.16 -7.76
CA ASP A 255 10.19 -22.03 -6.39
C ASP A 255 9.28 -23.23 -6.07
N MET A 256 9.73 -24.09 -5.17
CA MET A 256 9.01 -25.30 -4.73
C MET A 256 8.01 -25.01 -3.62
N ALA A 257 8.02 -23.82 -3.02
CA ALA A 257 7.15 -23.46 -1.92
C ALA A 257 6.39 -22.14 -2.19
N PRO A 258 5.70 -22.01 -3.33
CA PRO A 258 4.87 -20.84 -3.59
C PRO A 258 3.72 -20.79 -2.57
N ILE A 259 3.32 -19.58 -2.21
CA ILE A 259 2.18 -19.39 -1.30
C ILE A 259 0.89 -19.81 -2.00
N THR A 260 0.24 -20.80 -1.40
CA THR A 260 -1.00 -21.39 -1.91
C THR A 260 -2.13 -21.16 -0.92
N ILE A 261 -3.34 -21.04 -1.46
CA ILE A 261 -4.59 -20.98 -0.70
C ILE A 261 -5.61 -21.96 -1.30
N THR A 262 -6.66 -22.27 -0.55
CA THR A 262 -7.77 -23.08 -1.06
C THR A 262 -8.80 -22.21 -1.75
N ASP A 263 -9.57 -22.79 -2.67
CA ASP A 263 -10.68 -22.13 -3.36
C ASP A 263 -11.77 -21.60 -2.40
N GLN A 264 -11.93 -22.26 -1.25
CA GLN A 264 -12.89 -21.89 -0.19
C GLN A 264 -12.35 -20.86 0.81
N THR A 265 -11.13 -20.33 0.61
CA THR A 265 -10.57 -19.33 1.51
C THR A 265 -11.35 -18.01 1.42
N PRO A 266 -11.82 -17.43 2.54
CA PRO A 266 -12.49 -16.13 2.54
C PRO A 266 -11.58 -15.01 2.02
N MET A 267 -12.14 -14.09 1.23
CA MET A 267 -11.37 -13.00 0.65
C MET A 267 -10.76 -12.06 1.69
N GLU A 268 -11.35 -11.94 2.88
CA GLU A 268 -10.75 -11.21 4.01
C GLU A 268 -9.35 -11.75 4.34
N THR A 269 -9.21 -13.08 4.45
CA THR A 269 -7.92 -13.72 4.70
C THR A 269 -6.96 -13.51 3.54
N VAL A 270 -7.45 -13.60 2.29
CA VAL A 270 -6.62 -13.36 1.10
C VAL A 270 -6.08 -11.93 1.10
N VAL A 271 -6.94 -10.94 1.28
CA VAL A 271 -6.59 -9.52 1.37
C VAL A 271 -5.55 -9.29 2.47
N ASP A 272 -5.73 -9.90 3.63
CA ASP A 272 -4.79 -9.82 4.75
C ASP A 272 -3.42 -10.43 4.42
N MET A 273 -3.37 -11.55 3.70
CA MET A 273 -2.10 -12.10 3.21
C MET A 273 -1.40 -11.11 2.27
N PHE A 274 -2.12 -10.49 1.33
CA PHE A 274 -1.53 -9.48 0.43
C PHE A 274 -1.03 -8.24 1.19
N ARG A 275 -1.76 -7.77 2.21
CA ARG A 275 -1.40 -6.61 3.04
C ARG A 275 -0.20 -6.90 3.95
N LYS A 276 -0.26 -8.00 4.70
CA LYS A 276 0.69 -8.29 5.79
C LYS A 276 1.96 -8.97 5.30
N LEU A 277 1.86 -9.88 4.32
CA LEU A 277 3.02 -10.58 3.77
C LEU A 277 3.60 -9.87 2.53
N GLY A 278 2.91 -8.87 1.98
CA GLY A 278 3.38 -8.12 0.81
C GLY A 278 3.43 -8.96 -0.48
N LEU A 279 2.49 -9.89 -0.62
CA LEU A 279 2.49 -10.84 -1.74
C LEU A 279 2.26 -10.14 -3.08
N ARG A 280 2.93 -10.65 -4.13
CA ARG A 280 2.66 -10.24 -5.51
C ARG A 280 1.50 -11.03 -6.11
N GLN A 281 1.44 -12.32 -5.77
CA GLN A 281 0.43 -13.26 -6.21
C GLN A 281 0.35 -14.45 -5.23
N THR A 282 -0.76 -15.18 -5.28
CA THR A 282 -0.98 -16.45 -4.59
C THR A 282 -1.60 -17.44 -5.55
N LEU A 283 -1.32 -18.73 -5.35
CA LEU A 283 -1.88 -19.81 -6.17
C LEU A 283 -3.10 -20.40 -5.48
N VAL A 284 -4.19 -20.57 -6.22
CA VAL A 284 -5.42 -21.18 -5.72
C VAL A 284 -5.44 -22.65 -6.10
N THR A 285 -5.59 -23.50 -5.09
CA THR A 285 -5.56 -24.95 -5.27
C THR A 285 -6.77 -25.62 -4.63
N HIS A 286 -7.16 -26.77 -5.17
CA HIS A 286 -8.16 -27.64 -4.57
C HIS A 286 -7.63 -29.07 -4.55
N ASN A 287 -7.43 -29.63 -3.35
CA ASN A 287 -6.80 -30.94 -3.14
C ASN A 287 -5.45 -31.09 -3.87
N GLY A 288 -4.63 -30.04 -3.86
CA GLY A 288 -3.32 -30.00 -4.53
C GLY A 288 -3.36 -29.76 -6.04
N ARG A 289 -4.54 -29.73 -6.66
CA ARG A 289 -4.71 -29.35 -8.07
C ARG A 289 -4.76 -27.83 -8.20
N LEU A 290 -4.02 -27.29 -9.16
CA LEU A 290 -4.02 -25.87 -9.46
C LEU A 290 -5.31 -25.48 -10.19
N LEU A 291 -6.02 -24.49 -9.65
CA LEU A 291 -7.23 -23.94 -10.26
C LEU A 291 -6.98 -22.57 -10.88
N GLY A 292 -6.18 -21.74 -10.21
CA GLY A 292 -5.98 -20.36 -10.63
C GLY A 292 -4.88 -19.65 -9.86
N VAL A 293 -4.73 -18.38 -10.17
CA VAL A 293 -3.79 -17.44 -9.56
C VAL A 293 -4.56 -16.20 -9.18
N ILE A 294 -4.31 -15.66 -7.99
CA ILE A 294 -4.79 -14.35 -7.58
C ILE A 294 -3.58 -13.43 -7.56
N THR A 295 -3.65 -12.30 -8.26
CA THR A 295 -2.62 -11.25 -8.17
C THR A 295 -3.11 -10.08 -7.34
N LYS A 296 -2.20 -9.21 -6.91
CA LYS A 296 -2.57 -7.96 -6.23
C LYS A 296 -3.54 -7.11 -7.07
N LYS A 297 -3.44 -7.16 -8.41
CA LYS A 297 -4.33 -6.45 -9.32
C LYS A 297 -5.76 -6.97 -9.23
N ASP A 298 -5.93 -8.29 -9.16
CA ASP A 298 -7.24 -8.93 -9.06
C ASP A 298 -7.93 -8.60 -7.74
N VAL A 299 -7.18 -8.63 -6.64
CA VAL A 299 -7.68 -8.23 -5.32
C VAL A 299 -8.17 -6.78 -5.34
N LEU A 300 -7.36 -5.85 -5.85
CA LEU A 300 -7.73 -4.43 -5.93
C LEU A 300 -8.95 -4.18 -6.80
N ARG A 301 -9.04 -4.87 -7.94
CA ARG A 301 -10.18 -4.77 -8.86
C ARG A 301 -11.45 -5.28 -8.18
N HIS A 302 -11.36 -6.38 -7.45
CA HIS A 302 -12.49 -6.97 -6.72
C HIS A 302 -12.99 -6.06 -5.60
N VAL A 303 -12.07 -5.49 -4.81
CA VAL A 303 -12.42 -4.52 -3.76
C VAL A 303 -13.19 -3.33 -4.36
N LYS A 304 -12.68 -2.73 -5.44
CA LYS A 304 -13.39 -1.61 -6.11
C LYS A 304 -14.76 -2.00 -6.65
N GLN A 305 -14.90 -3.19 -7.22
CA GLN A 305 -16.20 -3.68 -7.69
C GLN A 305 -17.22 -3.77 -6.57
N LEU A 306 -16.79 -4.24 -5.40
CA LEU A 306 -17.65 -4.33 -4.22
C LEU A 306 -18.04 -2.95 -3.67
N ASP A 307 -17.13 -1.97 -3.77
CA ASP A 307 -17.38 -0.58 -3.36
C ASP A 307 -18.20 0.22 -4.40
N ASN A 308 -18.69 -0.43 -5.48
CA ASN A 308 -19.37 0.19 -6.62
C ASN A 308 -18.53 1.27 -7.34
N GLU A 309 -17.21 1.16 -7.27
CA GLU A 309 -16.28 2.01 -8.02
C GLU A 309 -15.88 1.34 -9.35
N ASP A 310 -15.47 2.14 -10.35
CA ASP A 310 -15.05 1.60 -11.64
C ASP A 310 -13.77 0.73 -11.47
N PRO A 311 -13.82 -0.59 -11.75
CA PRO A 311 -12.66 -1.48 -11.65
C PRO A 311 -11.48 -1.09 -12.54
N ASN A 312 -11.73 -0.35 -13.62
CA ASN A 312 -10.72 0.06 -14.59
C ASN A 312 -10.06 1.40 -14.23
N SER A 313 -10.52 2.06 -13.17
CA SER A 313 -9.91 3.29 -12.66
C SER A 313 -8.53 3.09 -12.04
N VAL A 314 -8.12 1.84 -11.78
CA VAL A 314 -6.78 1.53 -11.26
C VAL A 314 -5.79 1.50 -12.41
N LEU A 315 -4.85 2.43 -12.40
CA LEU A 315 -3.74 2.47 -13.34
C LEU A 315 -2.68 1.45 -12.93
N PHE A 316 -2.66 0.34 -13.65
CA PHE A 316 -1.64 -0.69 -13.50
C PHE A 316 -0.54 -0.50 -14.55
N ASN A 317 0.29 0.54 -14.40
CA ASN A 317 1.51 0.67 -15.19
C ASN A 317 2.54 -0.40 -14.81
#